data_AF-A0A9D9E645-F1
#
_entry.id   AF-A0A9D9E645-F1
#
_cell.length_a   1.000
_cell.length_b   1.000
_cell.length_c   1.000
_cell.angle_alpha   90.00
_cell.angle_beta   90.00
_cell.angle_gamma   90.00
#
_symmetry.space_group_name_H-M   'P 1'
#
loop_
_entity.id
_entity.type
_entity.pdbx_description
1 polymer ?
#
loop_
_entity_poly.entity_id
_entity_poly.type
_entity_poly.pdbx_seq_one_letter_code
_entity_poly.pdbx_strand_id
1 'polypeptide(L)'
;MNNSRINKNKNKFKKKKFIYLFILIILLILGFSCRIAFHKSHIRNNDQRKHITLVAVGDSLTQGVGDQSNNGGYVGQIKQQIQTKDKINVTTYNYGKSGDRSDQILARLNKSRTFQKRVKQANVITMTVGGNDLLQGLQKYSSVNFNSNENSHQLDNSIHNVEDIYSHKLIKLINSIRKLNPNAPIFLFSIYNPVYVYFANVTELNKYIDQFNVVTKNTIHSYKRIYFMNINQKLSYGQYNTVNKRKKLIKKDNSINTSKYKNAEDIEKKLLKGTSQELNIYLSSADHFHPNYKGYIQMTNLLYKTMQKHSLWKYKH
;
A
#
# COMPACT_ATOMS: atom_id res chain seq x y z
N MET A 1 34.30 -34.54 68.25
CA MET A 1 33.08 -34.09 67.53
C MET A 1 33.08 -32.60 67.09
N ASN A 2 34.21 -31.86 67.05
CA ASN A 2 34.19 -30.40 66.79
C ASN A 2 34.61 -29.92 65.37
N ASN A 3 35.30 -30.73 64.55
CA ASN A 3 35.74 -30.28 63.22
C ASN A 3 34.64 -30.27 62.13
N SER A 4 33.54 -30.99 62.33
CA SER A 4 32.40 -31.06 61.38
C SER A 4 31.52 -29.80 61.40
N ARG A 5 31.31 -29.18 62.57
CA ARG A 5 30.48 -27.97 62.72
C ARG A 5 31.15 -26.70 62.16
N ILE A 6 32.47 -26.57 62.32
CA ILE A 6 33.23 -25.39 61.85
C ILE A 6 33.29 -25.36 60.31
N ASN A 7 33.50 -26.50 59.64
CA ASN A 7 33.51 -26.58 58.18
C ASN A 7 32.12 -26.37 57.56
N LYS A 8 31.03 -26.84 58.21
CA LYS A 8 29.66 -26.54 57.76
C LYS A 8 29.35 -25.04 57.82
N ASN A 9 29.79 -24.33 58.86
CA ASN A 9 29.57 -22.88 58.98
C ASN A 9 30.40 -22.05 57.97
N LYS A 10 31.67 -22.41 57.72
CA LYS A 10 32.48 -21.76 56.66
C LYS A 10 31.88 -21.94 55.26
N ASN A 11 31.39 -23.14 54.94
CA ASN A 11 30.73 -23.41 53.66
C ASN A 11 29.38 -22.69 53.52
N LYS A 12 28.61 -22.56 54.61
CA LYS A 12 27.36 -21.78 54.63
C LYS A 12 27.62 -20.29 54.43
N PHE A 13 28.71 -19.75 55.00
CA PHE A 13 29.11 -18.35 54.81
C PHE A 13 29.60 -18.05 53.39
N LYS A 14 30.39 -18.95 52.78
CA LYS A 14 30.81 -18.85 51.37
C LYS A 14 29.62 -18.92 50.41
N LYS A 15 28.65 -19.81 50.64
CA LYS A 15 27.40 -19.88 49.84
C LYS A 15 26.58 -18.59 49.94
N LYS A 16 26.42 -18.00 51.13
CA LYS A 16 25.73 -16.72 51.30
C LYS A 16 26.41 -15.58 50.54
N LYS A 17 27.76 -15.48 50.60
CA LYS A 17 28.51 -14.47 49.82
C LYS A 17 28.29 -14.62 48.31
N PHE A 18 28.25 -15.85 47.81
CA PHE A 18 27.98 -16.13 46.39
C PHE A 18 26.57 -15.70 45.98
N ILE A 19 25.57 -15.93 46.84
CA ILE A 19 24.18 -15.48 46.63
C ILE A 19 24.10 -13.94 46.58
N TYR A 20 24.74 -13.23 47.52
CA TYR A 20 24.75 -11.77 47.51
C TYR A 20 25.45 -11.19 46.27
N LEU A 21 26.56 -11.80 45.83
CA LEU A 21 27.26 -11.38 44.61
C LEU A 21 26.40 -11.60 43.36
N PHE A 22 25.68 -12.72 43.30
CA PHE A 22 24.78 -13.02 42.19
C PHE A 22 23.59 -12.05 42.13
N ILE A 23 23.00 -11.70 43.29
CA ILE A 23 21.92 -10.70 43.38
C ILE A 23 22.42 -9.32 42.93
N LEU A 24 23.64 -8.93 43.32
CA LEU A 24 24.24 -7.66 42.91
C LEU A 24 24.42 -7.59 41.39
N ILE A 25 24.89 -8.67 40.75
CA ILE A 25 25.05 -8.75 39.29
C ILE A 25 23.70 -8.62 38.58
N ILE A 26 22.65 -9.30 39.08
CA ILE A 26 21.29 -9.18 38.53
C ILE A 26 20.78 -7.75 38.64
N LEU A 27 20.98 -7.09 39.78
CA LEU A 27 20.57 -5.70 39.98
C LEU A 27 21.34 -4.74 39.06
N LEU A 28 22.62 -4.98 38.78
CA LEU A 28 23.40 -4.20 37.82
C LEU A 28 22.91 -4.40 36.38
N ILE A 29 22.60 -5.64 35.99
CA ILE A 29 22.05 -5.95 34.65
C ILE A 29 20.66 -5.32 34.48
N LEU A 30 19.78 -5.43 35.49
CA LEU A 30 18.46 -4.80 35.50
C LEU A 30 18.57 -3.27 35.49
N GLY A 31 19.48 -2.71 36.29
CA GLY A 31 19.75 -1.27 36.31
C GLY A 31 20.24 -0.76 34.95
N PHE A 32 21.18 -1.46 34.32
CA PHE A 32 21.72 -1.10 33.01
C PHE A 32 20.67 -1.23 31.89
N SER A 33 19.89 -2.31 31.87
CA SER A 33 18.81 -2.50 30.91
C SER A 33 17.66 -1.50 31.10
N CYS A 34 17.31 -1.16 32.35
CA CYS A 34 16.35 -0.10 32.64
C CYS A 34 16.88 1.27 32.19
N ARG A 35 18.16 1.56 32.41
CA ARG A 35 18.81 2.81 31.94
C ARG A 35 18.84 2.91 30.42
N ILE A 36 19.10 1.81 29.70
CA ILE A 36 19.00 1.75 28.23
C ILE A 36 17.55 1.96 27.77
N ALA A 37 16.58 1.32 28.42
CA ALA A 37 15.16 1.49 28.10
C ALA A 37 14.69 2.94 28.32
N PHE A 38 15.09 3.56 29.43
CA PHE A 38 14.82 4.96 29.76
C PHE A 38 15.51 5.93 28.79
N HIS A 39 16.76 5.68 28.44
CA HIS A 39 17.48 6.52 27.48
C HIS A 39 16.85 6.45 26.07
N LYS A 40 16.44 5.25 25.65
CA LYS A 40 15.80 5.01 24.34
C LYS A 40 14.39 5.60 24.26
N SER A 41 13.64 5.62 25.36
CA SER A 41 12.33 6.28 25.43
C SER A 41 12.46 7.80 25.46
N HIS A 42 13.44 8.34 26.18
CA HIS A 42 13.64 9.79 26.33
C HIS A 42 14.15 10.46 25.05
N ILE A 43 15.03 9.81 24.27
CA ILE A 43 15.44 10.29 22.94
C ILE A 43 14.25 10.31 21.98
N ARG A 44 13.41 9.25 21.99
CA ARG A 44 12.29 9.11 21.05
C ARG A 44 11.27 10.26 21.11
N ASN A 45 11.09 10.90 22.26
CA ASN A 45 10.10 11.98 22.40
C ASN A 45 10.62 13.36 21.95
N ASN A 46 11.93 13.63 22.01
CA ASN A 46 12.47 14.95 21.66
C ASN A 46 12.70 15.12 20.14
N ASP A 47 12.93 14.02 19.41
CA ASP A 47 13.18 14.05 17.96
C ASP A 47 11.90 13.95 17.11
N GLN A 48 10.72 13.81 17.72
CA GLN A 48 9.47 13.74 16.98
C GLN A 48 9.18 15.06 16.27
N ARG A 49 8.90 14.98 14.97
CA ARG A 49 8.49 16.13 14.18
C ARG A 49 7.14 16.65 14.67
N LYS A 50 7.06 17.96 14.92
CA LYS A 50 5.78 18.63 15.23
C LYS A 50 4.95 18.91 13.98
N HIS A 51 5.61 18.98 12.83
CA HIS A 51 4.98 19.18 11.53
C HIS A 51 5.59 18.25 10.48
N ILE A 52 4.74 17.71 9.60
CA ILE A 52 5.18 16.97 8.42
C ILE A 52 4.49 17.48 7.15
N THR A 53 5.22 17.46 6.05
CA THR A 53 4.68 17.63 4.69
C THR A 53 4.53 16.28 4.02
N LEU A 54 3.29 15.92 3.67
CA LEU A 54 2.95 14.73 2.89
C LEU A 54 2.64 15.13 1.46
N VAL A 55 3.34 14.54 0.50
CA VAL A 55 3.08 14.76 -0.94
C VAL A 55 2.51 13.49 -1.53
N ALA A 56 1.29 13.56 -2.06
CA ALA A 56 0.66 12.44 -2.74
C ALA A 56 0.84 12.60 -4.25
N VAL A 57 1.34 11.56 -4.91
CA VAL A 57 1.69 11.55 -6.34
C VAL A 57 0.94 10.42 -7.02
N GLY A 58 0.08 10.72 -7.99
CA GLY A 58 -0.56 9.61 -8.69
C GLY A 58 -1.69 9.97 -9.63
N ASP A 59 -2.59 9.00 -9.74
CA ASP A 59 -3.75 8.96 -10.61
C ASP A 59 -5.06 9.34 -9.88
N SER A 60 -6.19 8.77 -10.29
CA SER A 60 -7.52 9.01 -9.72
C SER A 60 -7.65 8.60 -8.25
N LEU A 61 -6.93 7.55 -7.82
CA LEU A 61 -6.95 7.12 -6.41
C LEU A 61 -6.27 8.15 -5.51
N THR A 62 -5.20 8.77 -6.01
CA THR A 62 -4.55 9.89 -5.33
C THR A 62 -5.43 11.14 -5.36
N GLN A 63 -6.11 11.42 -6.49
CA GLN A 63 -7.05 12.54 -6.59
C GLN A 63 -8.22 12.40 -5.60
N GLY A 64 -8.63 11.16 -5.30
CA GLY A 64 -9.76 10.87 -4.41
C GLY A 64 -11.08 10.69 -5.14
N VAL A 65 -11.07 10.29 -6.42
CA VAL A 65 -12.31 10.02 -7.17
C VAL A 65 -13.14 8.94 -6.45
N GLY A 66 -14.46 9.11 -6.42
CA GLY A 66 -15.38 8.20 -5.72
C GLY A 66 -15.58 8.50 -4.22
N ASP A 67 -14.76 9.36 -3.62
CA ASP A 67 -14.94 9.78 -2.22
C ASP A 67 -16.10 10.76 -2.06
N GLN A 68 -17.23 10.28 -1.55
CA GLN A 68 -18.43 11.09 -1.31
C GLN A 68 -18.23 12.19 -0.26
N SER A 69 -17.20 12.08 0.58
CA SER A 69 -16.90 13.11 1.58
C SER A 69 -16.20 14.34 0.99
N ASN A 70 -15.78 14.27 -0.29
CA ASN A 70 -15.01 15.32 -0.98
C ASN A 70 -13.76 15.77 -0.21
N ASN A 71 -13.19 14.89 0.61
CA ASN A 71 -12.05 15.17 1.47
C ASN A 71 -10.72 14.68 0.85
N GLY A 72 -10.70 14.40 -0.46
CA GLY A 72 -9.50 13.96 -1.18
C GLY A 72 -9.10 12.50 -0.92
N GLY A 73 -10.08 11.62 -0.63
CA GLY A 73 -9.87 10.18 -0.49
C GLY A 73 -8.89 9.83 0.63
N TYR A 74 -7.98 8.89 0.36
CA TYR A 74 -7.02 8.46 1.39
C TYR A 74 -6.08 9.58 1.84
N VAL A 75 -5.85 10.62 1.03
CA VAL A 75 -4.92 11.72 1.34
C VAL A 75 -5.47 12.60 2.48
N GLY A 76 -6.76 12.93 2.46
CA GLY A 76 -7.39 13.64 3.57
C GLY A 76 -7.56 12.77 4.80
N GLN A 77 -7.93 11.50 4.61
CA GLN A 77 -8.11 10.57 5.73
C GLN A 77 -6.80 10.29 6.47
N ILE A 78 -5.66 10.11 5.77
CA ILE A 78 -4.37 9.87 6.42
C ILE A 78 -3.88 11.10 7.18
N LYS A 79 -4.13 12.31 6.64
CA LYS A 79 -3.85 13.58 7.33
C LYS A 79 -4.54 13.62 8.69
N GLN A 80 -5.86 13.39 8.70
CA GLN A 80 -6.66 13.37 9.93
C GLN A 80 -6.18 12.28 10.89
N GLN A 81 -5.90 11.08 10.39
CA GLN A 81 -5.47 9.96 11.21
C GLN A 81 -4.12 10.22 11.92
N ILE A 82 -3.14 10.80 11.22
CA ILE A 82 -1.84 11.17 11.81
C ILE A 82 -2.01 12.31 12.82
N GLN A 83 -2.78 13.35 12.48
CA GLN A 83 -3.04 14.47 13.41
C GLN A 83 -3.67 13.99 14.71
N THR A 84 -4.66 13.10 14.62
CA THR A 84 -5.38 12.58 15.78
C THR A 84 -4.54 11.63 16.62
N LYS A 85 -3.87 10.65 15.99
CA LYS A 85 -3.17 9.56 16.68
C LYS A 85 -1.74 9.90 17.10
N ASP A 86 -1.01 10.63 16.28
CA ASP A 86 0.40 10.95 16.53
C ASP A 86 0.61 12.36 17.10
N LYS A 87 -0.44 13.21 17.11
CA LYS A 87 -0.37 14.62 17.53
C LYS A 87 0.67 15.42 16.74
N ILE A 88 0.74 15.16 15.43
CA ILE A 88 1.63 15.83 14.47
C ILE A 88 0.79 16.64 13.50
N ASN A 89 1.12 17.91 13.28
CA ASN A 89 0.47 18.72 12.26
C ASN A 89 0.88 18.24 10.87
N VAL A 90 -0.08 18.10 9.95
CA VAL A 90 0.19 17.56 8.61
C VAL A 90 -0.27 18.55 7.55
N THR A 91 0.64 18.96 6.67
CA THR A 91 0.29 19.62 5.41
C THR A 91 0.32 18.59 4.29
N THR A 92 -0.75 18.54 3.50
CA THR A 92 -0.84 17.66 2.34
C THR A 92 -0.75 18.46 1.04
N TYR A 93 -0.03 17.92 0.06
CA TYR A 93 -0.10 18.37 -1.33
C TYR A 93 -0.52 17.19 -2.21
N ASN A 94 -1.69 17.31 -2.83
CA ASN A 94 -2.26 16.26 -3.66
C ASN A 94 -1.97 16.56 -5.14
N TYR A 95 -1.15 15.70 -5.76
CA TYR A 95 -0.82 15.73 -7.20
C TYR A 95 -1.42 14.53 -7.94
N GLY A 96 -2.59 14.07 -7.49
CA GLY A 96 -3.42 13.09 -8.19
C GLY A 96 -4.13 13.71 -9.40
N LYS A 97 -4.17 12.97 -10.50
CA LYS A 97 -4.96 13.35 -11.68
C LYS A 97 -5.57 12.12 -12.33
N SER A 98 -6.89 12.10 -12.45
CA SER A 98 -7.64 10.98 -13.02
C SER A 98 -7.19 10.65 -14.44
N GLY A 99 -7.12 9.35 -14.74
CA GLY A 99 -6.69 8.82 -16.04
C GLY A 99 -5.18 8.85 -16.30
N ASP A 100 -4.37 9.44 -15.42
CA ASP A 100 -2.93 9.50 -15.63
C ASP A 100 -2.26 8.12 -15.56
N ARG A 101 -1.39 7.86 -16.54
CA ARG A 101 -0.40 6.78 -16.54
C ARG A 101 0.92 7.22 -15.93
N SER A 102 1.82 6.27 -15.71
CA SER A 102 3.17 6.51 -15.16
C SER A 102 3.97 7.58 -15.92
N ASP A 103 3.92 7.60 -17.25
CA ASP A 103 4.59 8.60 -18.11
C ASP A 103 3.98 10.00 -17.98
N GLN A 104 2.66 10.10 -17.84
CA GLN A 104 1.95 11.37 -17.67
C GLN A 104 2.18 11.98 -16.29
N ILE A 105 2.25 11.16 -15.22
CA ILE A 105 2.65 11.60 -13.89
C ILE A 105 4.07 12.20 -13.95
N LEU A 106 5.00 11.50 -14.60
CA LEU A 106 6.37 11.97 -14.79
C LEU A 106 6.41 13.28 -15.58
N ALA A 107 5.65 13.40 -16.66
CA ALA A 107 5.58 14.62 -17.46
C ALA A 107 5.09 15.82 -16.61
N ARG A 108 4.06 15.64 -15.77
CA ARG A 108 3.60 16.69 -14.85
C ARG A 108 4.66 17.07 -13.82
N LEU A 109 5.36 16.10 -13.25
CA LEU A 109 6.46 16.34 -12.32
C LEU A 109 7.57 17.16 -12.99
N ASN A 110 7.98 16.80 -14.21
CA ASN A 110 9.04 17.49 -14.93
C ASN A 110 8.63 18.91 -15.36
N LYS A 111 7.36 19.12 -15.73
CA LYS A 111 6.86 20.43 -16.18
C LYS A 111 6.64 21.43 -15.05
N SER A 112 6.25 20.97 -13.85
CA SER A 112 5.82 21.86 -12.77
C SER A 112 6.92 22.09 -11.72
N ARG A 113 7.53 23.28 -11.72
CA ARG A 113 8.49 23.70 -10.67
C ARG A 113 7.89 23.63 -9.27
N THR A 114 6.60 23.98 -9.14
CA THR A 114 5.87 23.89 -7.87
C THR A 114 5.78 22.45 -7.38
N PHE A 115 5.45 21.51 -8.27
CA PHE A 115 5.40 20.09 -7.93
C PHE A 115 6.77 19.57 -7.49
N GLN A 116 7.83 19.88 -8.25
CA GLN A 116 9.20 19.50 -7.89
C GLN A 116 9.61 20.06 -6.52
N LYS A 117 9.28 21.32 -6.23
CA LYS A 117 9.56 21.95 -4.94
C LYS A 117 8.86 21.22 -3.80
N ARG A 118 7.59 20.81 -3.97
CA ARG A 118 6.87 20.05 -2.94
C ARG A 118 7.48 18.67 -2.73
N VAL A 119 7.81 17.94 -3.80
CA VAL A 119 8.49 16.64 -3.70
C VAL A 119 9.83 16.78 -2.96
N LYS A 120 10.64 17.79 -3.29
CA LYS A 120 11.91 18.09 -2.61
C LYS A 120 11.75 18.33 -1.10
N GLN A 121 10.66 18.98 -0.69
CA GLN A 121 10.36 19.32 0.71
C GLN A 121 9.62 18.22 1.48
N ALA A 122 9.17 17.16 0.81
CA ALA A 122 8.34 16.13 1.41
C ALA A 122 9.06 15.37 2.54
N ASN A 123 8.37 15.16 3.67
CA ASN A 123 8.80 14.22 4.70
C ASN A 123 8.29 12.80 4.42
N VAL A 124 7.21 12.68 3.64
CA VAL A 124 6.63 11.42 3.18
C VAL A 124 6.00 11.61 1.81
N ILE A 125 6.16 10.62 0.96
CA ILE A 125 5.52 10.55 -0.35
C ILE A 125 4.58 9.34 -0.37
N THR A 126 3.35 9.52 -0.82
CA THR A 126 2.44 8.41 -1.13
C THR A 126 2.22 8.35 -2.64
N MET A 127 2.04 7.15 -3.18
CA MET A 127 1.97 6.98 -4.63
C MET A 127 0.93 5.95 -5.06
N THR A 128 0.15 6.30 -6.09
CA THR A 128 -0.70 5.38 -6.86
C THR A 128 -0.33 5.51 -8.34
N VAL A 129 -0.05 4.40 -9.01
CA VAL A 129 0.34 4.38 -10.44
C VAL A 129 0.23 2.97 -11.01
N GLY A 130 -0.04 2.86 -12.31
CA GLY A 130 0.01 1.60 -13.06
C GLY A 130 -1.33 1.08 -13.55
N GLY A 131 -2.44 1.46 -12.93
CA GLY A 131 -3.77 0.97 -13.34
C GLY A 131 -4.11 1.39 -14.77
N ASN A 132 -3.85 2.66 -15.10
CA ASN A 132 -4.06 3.20 -16.44
C ASN A 132 -3.02 2.72 -17.46
N ASP A 133 -1.82 2.34 -17.01
CA ASP A 133 -0.79 1.73 -17.87
C ASP A 133 -1.25 0.34 -18.33
N LEU A 134 -1.74 -0.48 -17.40
CA LEU A 134 -2.32 -1.79 -17.71
C LEU A 134 -3.56 -1.65 -18.61
N LEU A 135 -4.48 -0.73 -18.27
CA LEU A 135 -5.70 -0.53 -19.05
C LEU A 135 -5.40 -0.12 -20.50
N GLN A 136 -4.45 0.81 -20.71
CA GLN A 136 -4.02 1.18 -22.05
C GLN A 136 -3.41 -0.02 -22.80
N GLY A 137 -2.57 -0.80 -22.12
CA GLY A 137 -1.98 -2.01 -22.67
C GLY A 137 -3.06 -2.97 -23.15
N LEU A 138 -4.00 -3.33 -22.27
CA LEU A 138 -5.13 -4.20 -22.58
C LEU A 138 -5.96 -3.68 -23.74
N GLN A 139 -6.31 -2.39 -23.78
CA GLN A 139 -7.08 -1.79 -24.88
C GLN A 139 -6.38 -1.96 -26.23
N LYS A 140 -5.07 -1.71 -26.29
CA LYS A 140 -4.29 -1.83 -27.53
C LYS A 140 -4.33 -3.25 -28.11
N TYR A 141 -4.34 -4.28 -27.27
CA TYR A 141 -4.39 -5.67 -27.72
C TYR A 141 -5.82 -6.17 -27.93
N SER A 142 -6.80 -5.65 -27.19
CA SER A 142 -8.22 -5.93 -27.40
C SER A 142 -8.73 -5.46 -28.77
N SER A 143 -8.13 -4.41 -29.32
CA SER A 143 -8.42 -3.94 -30.69
C SER A 143 -7.82 -4.83 -31.79
N VAL A 144 -7.00 -5.82 -31.42
CA VAL A 144 -6.36 -6.78 -32.34
C VAL A 144 -7.14 -8.11 -32.26
N ASN A 145 -8.29 -8.19 -32.95
CA ASN A 145 -9.07 -9.39 -33.28
C ASN A 145 -9.35 -10.43 -32.16
N PHE A 146 -10.45 -10.24 -31.42
CA PHE A 146 -11.11 -11.27 -30.59
C PHE A 146 -11.97 -12.27 -31.40
N ASN A 147 -11.44 -12.78 -32.51
CA ASN A 147 -12.09 -13.84 -33.28
C ASN A 147 -11.23 -15.11 -33.29
N SER A 148 -11.03 -15.74 -32.13
CA SER A 148 -10.79 -17.19 -31.97
C SER A 148 -10.27 -17.52 -30.57
N ASN A 149 -10.62 -18.72 -30.10
CA ASN A 149 -10.11 -19.33 -28.87
C ASN A 149 -8.63 -19.77 -28.97
N GLU A 150 -7.89 -19.33 -30.00
CA GLU A 150 -6.48 -19.69 -30.25
C GLU A 150 -5.46 -18.63 -29.76
N ASN A 151 -5.93 -17.49 -29.22
CA ASN A 151 -5.08 -16.31 -28.99
C ASN A 151 -4.60 -16.08 -27.54
N SER A 152 -4.78 -17.04 -26.62
CA SER A 152 -4.37 -16.89 -25.22
C SER A 152 -2.86 -16.66 -25.05
N HIS A 153 -2.02 -17.37 -25.82
CA HIS A 153 -0.56 -17.21 -25.82
C HIS A 153 -0.10 -15.86 -26.39
N GLN A 154 -0.79 -15.33 -27.40
CA GLN A 154 -0.48 -14.01 -27.97
C GLN A 154 -0.81 -12.89 -27.00
N LEU A 155 -1.91 -13.03 -26.25
CA LEU A 155 -2.28 -12.08 -25.20
C LEU A 155 -1.31 -12.12 -24.02
N ASP A 156 -0.86 -13.31 -23.58
CA ASP A 156 0.14 -13.43 -22.51
C ASP A 156 1.48 -12.78 -22.90
N ASN A 157 2.00 -13.02 -24.11
CA ASN A 157 3.22 -12.36 -24.60
C ASN A 157 3.04 -10.83 -24.71
N SER A 158 1.86 -10.40 -25.14
CA SER A 158 1.50 -8.99 -25.25
C SER A 158 1.50 -8.30 -23.88
N ILE A 159 0.99 -8.98 -22.85
CA ILE A 159 0.99 -8.48 -21.47
C ILE A 159 2.40 -8.36 -20.92
N HIS A 160 3.28 -9.33 -21.16
CA HIS A 160 4.69 -9.20 -20.77
C HIS A 160 5.37 -7.97 -21.36
N ASN A 161 5.05 -7.60 -22.61
CA ASN A 161 5.53 -6.36 -23.19
C ASN A 161 4.95 -5.11 -22.48
N VAL A 162 3.68 -5.13 -22.07
CA VAL A 162 3.10 -4.02 -21.27
C VAL A 162 3.80 -3.89 -19.93
N GLU A 163 4.02 -5.02 -19.26
CA GLU A 163 4.73 -5.09 -17.98
C GLU A 163 6.14 -4.53 -18.07
N ASP A 164 6.89 -4.92 -19.11
CA ASP A 164 8.24 -4.44 -19.35
C ASP A 164 8.25 -2.92 -19.59
N ILE A 165 7.40 -2.42 -20.49
CA ILE A 165 7.26 -0.99 -20.78
C ILE A 165 6.89 -0.22 -19.50
N TYR A 166 5.94 -0.73 -18.72
CA TYR A 166 5.52 -0.10 -17.47
C TYR A 166 6.66 -0.06 -16.45
N SER A 167 7.42 -1.16 -16.28
CA SER A 167 8.55 -1.20 -15.34
C SER A 167 9.59 -0.12 -15.68
N HIS A 168 9.91 0.06 -16.96
CA HIS A 168 10.82 1.11 -17.43
C HIS A 168 10.29 2.51 -17.15
N LYS A 169 8.98 2.76 -17.35
CA LYS A 169 8.36 4.04 -17.04
C LYS A 169 8.34 4.31 -15.53
N LEU A 170 8.05 3.29 -14.71
CA LEU A 170 8.06 3.37 -13.26
C LEU A 170 9.47 3.69 -12.73
N ILE A 171 10.52 3.04 -13.28
CA ILE A 171 11.93 3.34 -12.97
C ILE A 171 12.23 4.82 -13.24
N LYS A 172 11.84 5.35 -14.42
CA LYS A 172 12.04 6.76 -14.76
C LYS A 172 11.34 7.70 -13.77
N LEU A 173 10.08 7.40 -13.41
CA LEU A 173 9.32 8.19 -12.44
C LEU A 173 9.99 8.18 -11.05
N ILE A 174 10.36 7.00 -10.56
CA ILE A 174 11.01 6.85 -9.25
C ILE A 174 12.37 7.55 -9.23
N ASN A 175 13.18 7.39 -10.28
CA ASN A 175 14.48 8.05 -10.39
C ASN A 175 14.34 9.58 -10.36
N SER A 176 13.37 10.15 -11.07
CA SER A 176 13.09 11.59 -11.02
C SER A 176 12.69 12.05 -9.61
N ILE A 177 11.84 11.29 -8.91
CA ILE A 177 11.46 11.60 -7.52
C ILE A 177 12.67 11.47 -6.59
N ARG A 178 13.51 10.44 -6.75
CA ARG A 178 14.71 10.22 -5.94
C ARG A 178 15.79 11.27 -6.18
N LYS A 179 15.90 11.80 -7.39
CA LYS A 179 16.78 12.94 -7.71
C LYS A 179 16.34 14.20 -6.96
N LEU A 180 15.04 14.42 -6.83
CA LEU A 180 14.48 15.56 -6.09
C LEU A 180 14.52 15.35 -4.56
N ASN A 181 14.27 14.13 -4.11
CA ASN A 181 14.22 13.76 -2.71
C ASN A 181 14.82 12.36 -2.48
N PRO A 182 16.12 12.27 -2.15
CA PRO A 182 16.80 10.99 -1.98
C PRO A 182 16.36 10.24 -0.71
N ASN A 183 15.73 10.92 0.25
CA ASN A 183 15.59 10.42 1.61
C ASN A 183 14.16 10.05 2.04
N ALA A 184 13.14 10.77 1.56
CA ALA A 184 11.78 10.58 2.04
C ALA A 184 11.27 9.15 1.76
N PRO A 185 10.60 8.48 2.73
CA PRO A 185 9.94 7.22 2.46
C PRO A 185 8.81 7.41 1.43
N ILE A 186 8.74 6.48 0.47
CA ILE A 186 7.69 6.40 -0.55
C ILE A 186 6.81 5.20 -0.21
N PHE A 187 5.51 5.42 -0.08
CA PHE A 187 4.52 4.37 0.13
C PHE A 187 3.70 4.20 -1.14
N LEU A 188 3.99 3.11 -1.89
CA LEU A 188 3.41 2.83 -3.20
C LEU A 188 2.29 1.80 -3.07
N PHE A 189 1.06 2.18 -3.42
CA PHE A 189 -0.07 1.25 -3.46
C PHE A 189 0.01 0.34 -4.69
N SER A 190 -0.48 -0.89 -4.52
CA SER A 190 -0.78 -1.80 -5.61
C SER A 190 -1.99 -1.32 -6.42
N ILE A 191 -2.17 -1.84 -7.63
CA ILE A 191 -3.43 -1.72 -8.38
C ILE A 191 -4.42 -2.81 -7.92
N TYR A 192 -5.69 -2.69 -8.30
CA TYR A 192 -6.76 -3.66 -7.98
C TYR A 192 -7.72 -3.84 -9.15
N ASN A 193 -8.57 -4.87 -9.09
CA ASN A 193 -9.62 -5.17 -10.07
C ASN A 193 -10.96 -4.56 -9.61
N PRO A 194 -11.41 -3.44 -10.18
CA PRO A 194 -12.67 -2.82 -9.79
C PRO A 194 -13.90 -3.62 -10.20
N VAL A 195 -13.81 -4.44 -11.27
CA VAL A 195 -14.97 -5.12 -11.86
C VAL A 195 -15.12 -6.57 -11.41
N TYR A 196 -14.27 -7.07 -10.51
CA TYR A 196 -14.28 -8.48 -10.09
C TYR A 196 -15.65 -8.96 -9.61
N VAL A 197 -16.35 -8.17 -8.79
CA VAL A 197 -17.63 -8.58 -8.20
C VAL A 197 -18.72 -8.72 -9.29
N TYR A 198 -18.57 -8.03 -10.41
CA TYR A 198 -19.48 -8.08 -11.54
C TYR A 198 -19.18 -9.25 -12.48
N PHE A 199 -17.94 -9.71 -12.55
CA PHE A 199 -17.48 -10.76 -13.48
C PHE A 199 -16.56 -11.75 -12.77
N ALA A 200 -17.07 -12.42 -11.74
CA ALA A 200 -16.24 -13.27 -10.88
C ALA A 200 -15.66 -14.49 -11.61
N ASN A 201 -16.26 -14.90 -12.73
CA ASN A 201 -15.75 -15.97 -13.58
C ASN A 201 -14.67 -15.54 -14.59
N VAL A 202 -14.45 -14.23 -14.77
CA VAL A 202 -13.40 -13.71 -15.67
C VAL A 202 -12.11 -13.60 -14.86
N THR A 203 -11.24 -14.61 -15.00
CA THR A 203 -10.05 -14.75 -14.14
C THR A 203 -8.81 -14.07 -14.71
N GLU A 204 -8.79 -13.79 -16.01
CA GLU A 204 -7.67 -13.23 -16.77
C GLU A 204 -7.28 -11.84 -16.26
N LEU A 205 -8.27 -10.97 -16.02
CA LEU A 205 -7.99 -9.63 -15.50
C LEU A 205 -7.35 -9.66 -14.11
N ASN A 206 -7.77 -10.61 -13.25
CA ASN A 206 -7.11 -10.80 -11.95
C ASN A 206 -5.67 -11.29 -12.10
N LYS A 207 -5.42 -12.25 -13.02
CA LYS A 207 -4.08 -12.74 -13.34
C LYS A 207 -3.17 -11.57 -13.74
N TYR A 208 -3.59 -10.75 -14.69
CA TYR A 208 -2.79 -9.61 -15.17
C TYR A 208 -2.55 -8.56 -14.08
N ILE A 209 -3.55 -8.27 -13.25
CA ILE A 209 -3.40 -7.34 -12.12
C ILE A 209 -2.42 -7.87 -11.08
N ASP A 210 -2.46 -9.18 -10.78
CA ASP A 210 -1.52 -9.81 -9.86
C ASP A 210 -0.09 -9.80 -10.42
N GLN A 211 0.08 -10.10 -11.72
CA GLN A 211 1.38 -10.02 -12.39
C GLN A 211 1.93 -8.59 -12.39
N PHE A 212 1.10 -7.59 -12.74
CA PHE A 212 1.50 -6.17 -12.69
C PHE A 212 1.95 -5.76 -11.29
N ASN A 213 1.24 -6.20 -10.25
CA ASN A 213 1.61 -5.91 -8.87
C ASN A 213 2.93 -6.59 -8.46
N VAL A 214 3.21 -7.79 -8.97
CA VAL A 214 4.52 -8.45 -8.81
C VAL A 214 5.61 -7.64 -9.51
N VAL A 215 5.39 -7.21 -10.75
CA VAL A 215 6.32 -6.38 -11.52
C VAL A 215 6.60 -5.05 -10.79
N THR A 216 5.56 -4.35 -10.30
CA THR A 216 5.71 -3.14 -9.50
C THR A 216 6.59 -3.40 -8.27
N LYS A 217 6.28 -4.46 -7.50
CA LYS A 217 7.03 -4.81 -6.28
C LYS A 217 8.50 -5.13 -6.58
N ASN A 218 8.76 -5.88 -7.65
CA ASN A 218 10.11 -6.25 -8.06
C ASN A 218 10.90 -5.04 -8.57
N THR A 219 10.26 -4.17 -9.35
CA THR A 219 10.86 -2.94 -9.89
C THR A 219 11.35 -2.03 -8.77
N ILE A 220 10.59 -1.91 -7.68
CA ILE A 220 10.97 -1.04 -6.55
C ILE A 220 11.90 -1.73 -5.53
N HIS A 221 12.19 -3.02 -5.67
CA HIS A 221 12.90 -3.81 -4.66
C HIS A 221 14.32 -3.29 -4.37
N SER A 222 15.04 -2.83 -5.39
CA SER A 222 16.39 -2.27 -5.26
C SER A 222 16.42 -0.86 -4.66
N TYR A 223 15.27 -0.19 -4.57
CA TYR A 223 15.19 1.17 -4.05
C TYR A 223 15.02 1.18 -2.54
N LYS A 224 15.95 1.86 -1.86
CA LYS A 224 15.82 2.10 -0.42
C LYS A 224 14.57 2.92 -0.13
N ARG A 225 13.90 2.60 0.99
CA ARG A 225 12.79 3.38 1.56
C ARG A 225 11.61 3.57 0.60
N ILE A 226 11.35 2.59 -0.28
CA ILE A 226 10.09 2.46 -1.00
C ILE A 226 9.37 1.22 -0.46
N TYR A 227 8.11 1.38 -0.09
CA TYR A 227 7.32 0.33 0.55
C TYR A 227 6.07 0.05 -0.27
N PHE A 228 6.01 -1.16 -0.82
CA PHE A 228 4.84 -1.64 -1.56
C PHE A 228 3.69 -1.98 -0.61
N MET A 229 2.48 -1.50 -0.91
CA MET A 229 1.27 -1.68 -0.10
C MET A 229 0.18 -2.34 -0.93
N ASN A 230 -0.10 -3.61 -0.65
CA ASN A 230 -1.08 -4.38 -1.41
C ASN A 230 -2.51 -4.10 -0.95
N ILE A 231 -3.28 -3.39 -1.79
CA ILE A 231 -4.73 -3.16 -1.63
C ILE A 231 -5.58 -4.06 -2.52
N ASN A 232 -4.97 -4.81 -3.46
CA ASN A 232 -5.66 -5.59 -4.49
C ASN A 232 -6.74 -6.49 -3.89
N GLN A 233 -6.36 -7.46 -3.06
CA GLN A 233 -7.31 -8.44 -2.52
C GLN A 233 -8.46 -7.79 -1.75
N LYS A 234 -8.17 -6.72 -1.02
CA LYS A 234 -9.16 -6.07 -0.15
C LYS A 234 -10.19 -5.30 -0.98
N LEU A 235 -9.74 -4.53 -1.97
CA LEU A 235 -10.62 -3.69 -2.78
C LEU A 235 -11.28 -4.49 -3.90
N SER A 236 -10.59 -5.42 -4.55
CA SER A 236 -11.18 -6.26 -5.60
C SER A 236 -12.29 -7.16 -5.08
N TYR A 237 -12.06 -7.83 -3.94
CA TYR A 237 -13.02 -8.80 -3.42
C TYR A 237 -14.10 -8.20 -2.53
N GLY A 238 -13.92 -6.97 -2.03
CA GLY A 238 -14.91 -6.32 -1.17
C GLY A 238 -15.32 -7.17 0.03
N GLN A 239 -16.62 -7.44 0.13
CA GLN A 239 -17.23 -8.29 1.15
C GLN A 239 -16.99 -9.80 0.94
N TYR A 240 -16.54 -10.22 -0.24
CA TYR A 240 -16.23 -11.62 -0.61
C TYR A 240 -14.81 -12.01 -0.17
N ASN A 241 -14.49 -11.68 1.08
CA ASN A 241 -13.16 -11.78 1.66
C ASN A 241 -12.68 -13.20 1.98
N THR A 242 -13.50 -14.24 1.77
CA THR A 242 -13.12 -15.64 1.97
C THR A 242 -13.25 -16.44 0.68
N VAL A 243 -12.46 -17.53 0.57
CA VAL A 243 -12.52 -18.46 -0.58
C VAL A 243 -13.94 -18.98 -0.78
N ASN A 244 -14.64 -19.35 0.30
CA ASN A 244 -16.01 -19.86 0.22
C ASN A 244 -17.00 -18.81 -0.30
N LYS A 245 -16.88 -17.55 0.13
CA LYS A 245 -17.71 -16.45 -0.41
C LYS A 245 -17.44 -16.22 -1.90
N ARG A 246 -16.17 -16.28 -2.33
CA ARG A 246 -15.82 -16.14 -3.76
C ARG A 246 -16.32 -17.31 -4.60
N LYS A 247 -16.17 -18.56 -4.13
CA LYS A 247 -16.75 -19.73 -4.79
C LYS A 247 -18.26 -19.63 -4.96
N LYS A 248 -18.98 -19.11 -3.94
CA LYS A 248 -20.43 -18.85 -4.04
C LYS A 248 -20.74 -17.78 -5.09
N LEU A 249 -19.95 -16.70 -5.15
CA LEU A 249 -20.11 -15.65 -6.16
C LEU A 249 -19.90 -16.17 -7.59
N ILE A 250 -18.81 -16.93 -7.82
CA ILE A 250 -18.50 -17.61 -9.08
C ILE A 250 -19.65 -18.53 -9.52
N LYS A 251 -20.18 -19.36 -8.61
CA LYS A 251 -21.34 -20.21 -8.91
C LYS A 251 -22.58 -19.41 -9.32
N LYS A 252 -22.87 -18.29 -8.62
CA LYS A 252 -23.98 -17.39 -8.96
C LYS A 252 -23.78 -16.75 -10.34
N ASP A 253 -22.56 -16.32 -10.66
CA ASP A 253 -22.25 -15.74 -11.96
C ASP A 253 -22.30 -16.80 -13.09
N ASN A 254 -21.92 -18.06 -12.83
CA ASN A 254 -22.02 -19.15 -13.83
C ASN A 254 -23.47 -19.56 -14.14
N SER A 255 -24.40 -19.38 -13.19
CA SER A 255 -25.84 -19.59 -13.47
C SER A 255 -26.43 -18.50 -14.38
N ILE A 256 -25.70 -17.42 -14.62
CA ILE A 256 -26.06 -16.36 -15.57
C ILE A 256 -25.30 -16.66 -16.86
N ASN A 257 -26.02 -17.07 -17.91
CA ASN A 257 -25.50 -17.57 -19.19
C ASN A 257 -24.25 -16.78 -19.69
N THR A 258 -23.06 -17.35 -19.50
CA THR A 258 -21.74 -16.75 -19.79
C THR A 258 -21.46 -16.59 -21.28
N SER A 259 -22.28 -17.21 -22.13
CA SER A 259 -22.27 -17.09 -23.60
C SER A 259 -22.72 -15.72 -24.15
N LYS A 260 -23.11 -14.78 -23.27
CA LYS A 260 -23.65 -13.45 -23.61
C LYS A 260 -22.74 -12.26 -23.30
N TYR A 261 -21.48 -12.46 -22.91
CA TYR A 261 -20.53 -11.36 -22.67
C TYR A 261 -19.36 -11.50 -23.63
N LYS A 262 -19.63 -11.33 -24.92
CA LYS A 262 -18.64 -11.53 -25.99
C LYS A 262 -17.92 -10.24 -26.39
N ASN A 263 -18.40 -9.08 -25.93
CA ASN A 263 -17.85 -7.79 -26.32
C ASN A 263 -17.89 -6.77 -25.16
N ALA A 264 -17.16 -5.65 -25.35
CA ALA A 264 -17.08 -4.56 -24.38
C ALA A 264 -18.44 -3.91 -24.06
N GLU A 265 -19.41 -4.00 -24.98
CA GLU A 265 -20.74 -3.42 -24.83
C GLU A 265 -21.60 -4.19 -23.81
N ASP A 266 -21.44 -5.52 -23.72
CA ASP A 266 -22.13 -6.33 -22.70
C ASP A 266 -21.56 -6.08 -21.29
N ILE A 267 -20.27 -5.77 -21.20
CA ILE A 267 -19.59 -5.37 -19.97
C ILE A 267 -20.09 -4.00 -19.52
N GLU A 268 -20.11 -3.03 -20.44
CA GLU A 268 -20.64 -1.69 -20.21
C GLU A 268 -22.12 -1.74 -19.81
N LYS A 269 -22.95 -2.54 -20.50
CA LYS A 269 -24.34 -2.77 -20.10
C LYS A 269 -24.47 -3.40 -18.71
N LYS A 270 -23.61 -4.33 -18.27
CA LYS A 270 -23.69 -4.89 -16.91
C LYS A 270 -23.26 -3.87 -15.85
N LEU A 271 -22.28 -3.02 -16.16
CA LEU A 271 -21.82 -1.94 -15.28
C LEU A 271 -22.83 -0.79 -15.21
N LEU A 272 -23.52 -0.46 -16.32
CA LEU A 272 -24.47 0.65 -16.41
C LEU A 272 -25.95 0.25 -16.14
N LYS A 273 -26.36 -1.00 -16.42
CA LYS A 273 -27.72 -1.52 -16.12
C LYS A 273 -27.81 -2.20 -14.75
N GLY A 274 -26.70 -2.37 -14.05
CA GLY A 274 -26.58 -3.14 -12.81
C GLY A 274 -27.03 -2.39 -11.56
N THR A 275 -28.30 -1.99 -11.48
CA THR A 275 -28.97 -1.41 -10.30
C THR A 275 -28.37 -0.10 -9.77
N SER A 276 -29.18 0.75 -9.16
CA SER A 276 -28.72 1.91 -8.38
C SER A 276 -27.83 1.55 -7.18
N GLN A 277 -27.52 0.26 -6.97
CA GLN A 277 -26.83 -0.28 -5.82
C GLN A 277 -25.51 -0.94 -6.22
N GLU A 278 -24.41 -0.37 -5.72
CA GLU A 278 -23.06 -0.92 -5.83
C GLU A 278 -22.96 -2.35 -5.25
N LEU A 279 -22.32 -3.27 -6.01
CA LEU A 279 -22.15 -4.66 -5.57
C LEU A 279 -20.93 -4.86 -4.68
N ASN A 280 -19.91 -4.01 -4.76
CA ASN A 280 -18.71 -4.04 -3.92
C ASN A 280 -18.78 -2.95 -2.85
N ILE A 281 -18.86 -3.35 -1.58
CA ILE A 281 -19.03 -2.42 -0.45
C ILE A 281 -17.96 -1.32 -0.33
N TYR A 282 -16.84 -1.46 -1.02
CA TYR A 282 -15.73 -0.50 -1.01
C TYR A 282 -15.66 0.39 -2.25
N LEU A 283 -16.50 0.19 -3.27
CA LEU A 283 -16.51 1.01 -4.49
C LEU A 283 -17.67 2.02 -4.50
N SER A 284 -17.54 3.04 -5.32
CA SER A 284 -18.53 4.10 -5.46
C SER A 284 -19.66 3.64 -6.38
N SER A 285 -20.91 3.81 -5.95
CA SER A 285 -22.07 3.58 -6.81
C SER A 285 -22.19 4.58 -7.97
N ALA A 286 -21.37 5.64 -7.99
CA ALA A 286 -21.38 6.61 -9.08
C ALA A 286 -20.69 6.11 -10.36
N ASP A 287 -19.68 5.24 -10.22
CA ASP A 287 -18.88 4.74 -11.35
C ASP A 287 -18.57 3.25 -11.29
N HIS A 288 -18.92 2.58 -10.19
CA HIS A 288 -18.66 1.15 -9.96
C HIS A 288 -17.19 0.76 -10.08
N PHE A 289 -16.29 1.74 -9.92
CA PHE A 289 -14.90 1.61 -10.27
C PHE A 289 -13.98 2.12 -9.16
N HIS A 290 -14.16 3.36 -8.74
CA HIS A 290 -13.28 3.99 -7.75
C HIS A 290 -13.72 3.67 -6.32
N PRO A 291 -12.79 3.71 -5.34
CA PRO A 291 -13.16 3.47 -3.96
C PRO A 291 -14.14 4.53 -3.46
N ASN A 292 -15.14 4.10 -2.69
CA ASN A 292 -15.94 5.01 -1.88
C ASN A 292 -15.21 5.42 -0.60
N TYR A 293 -15.85 6.23 0.25
CA TYR A 293 -15.30 6.60 1.55
C TYR A 293 -14.80 5.41 2.40
N LYS A 294 -15.56 4.29 2.45
CA LYS A 294 -15.18 3.07 3.19
C LYS A 294 -14.00 2.34 2.53
N GLY A 295 -13.91 2.35 1.21
CA GLY A 295 -12.77 1.82 0.45
C GLY A 295 -11.49 2.60 0.75
N TYR A 296 -11.57 3.94 0.71
CA TYR A 296 -10.45 4.79 1.11
C TYR A 296 -10.03 4.58 2.57
N ILE A 297 -10.96 4.27 3.50
CA ILE A 297 -10.58 3.88 4.87
C ILE A 297 -9.69 2.64 4.89
N GLN A 298 -9.94 1.65 4.02
CA GLN A 298 -9.08 0.47 3.94
C GLN A 298 -7.66 0.83 3.48
N MET A 299 -7.55 1.70 2.46
CA MET A 299 -6.27 2.21 1.98
C MET A 299 -5.54 2.99 3.08
N THR A 300 -6.23 3.91 3.75
CA THR A 300 -5.69 4.75 4.82
C THR A 300 -5.18 3.91 5.99
N ASN A 301 -5.92 2.89 6.41
CA ASN A 301 -5.50 2.01 7.51
C ASN A 301 -4.24 1.22 7.16
N LEU A 302 -4.14 0.70 5.94
CA LEU A 302 -2.93 0.01 5.47
C LEU A 302 -1.74 0.97 5.40
N LEU A 303 -1.95 2.16 4.83
CA LEU A 303 -0.93 3.20 4.75
C LEU A 303 -0.43 3.59 6.14
N TYR A 304 -1.33 3.93 7.05
CA TYR A 304 -0.98 4.29 8.42
C TYR A 304 -0.20 3.18 9.13
N LYS A 305 -0.67 1.93 9.04
CA LYS A 305 0.02 0.77 9.61
C LYS A 305 1.43 0.61 9.05
N THR A 306 1.61 0.83 7.75
CA THR A 306 2.91 0.72 7.08
C THR A 306 3.82 1.90 7.44
N MET A 307 3.28 3.11 7.52
CA MET A 307 3.98 4.29 8.01
C MET A 307 4.53 4.10 9.42
N GLN A 308 3.74 3.55 10.35
CA GLN A 308 4.20 3.31 11.73
C GLN A 308 5.34 2.29 11.82
N LYS A 309 5.43 1.35 10.86
CA LYS A 309 6.58 0.42 10.75
C LYS A 309 7.86 1.09 10.23
N HIS A 310 7.73 2.22 9.54
CA HIS A 310 8.84 2.91 8.86
C HIS A 310 8.89 4.38 9.28
N SER A 311 9.36 4.64 10.51
CA SER A 311 9.20 5.92 11.20
C SER A 311 10.08 7.09 10.71
N LEU A 312 10.79 6.96 9.58
CA LEU A 312 11.66 8.02 9.04
C LEU A 312 10.90 9.33 8.74
N TRP A 313 9.60 9.24 8.44
CA TRP A 313 8.74 10.41 8.24
C TRP A 313 8.39 11.11 9.56
N LYS A 314 8.46 10.41 10.70
CA LYS A 314 7.98 10.85 12.01
C LYS A 314 9.07 11.53 12.84
N TYR A 315 10.32 11.07 12.72
CA TYR A 315 11.44 11.58 13.52
C TYR A 315 12.41 12.41 12.67
N LYS A 316 13.07 13.37 13.32
CA LYS A 316 14.23 14.08 12.75
C LYS A 316 15.41 13.10 12.76
N HIS A 317 16.15 13.06 11.66
CA HIS A 317 17.33 12.22 11.46
C HIS A 317 18.45 13.08 10.93
#